data_AF-A0AAE0EZ02-F1
#
_entry.id   AF-A0AAE0EZ02-F1
#
_cell.length_a   1.000
_cell.length_b   1.000
_cell.length_c   1.000
_cell.angle_alpha   90.00
_cell.angle_beta   90.00
_cell.angle_gamma   90.00
#
_symmetry.space_group_name_H-M   'P 1'
#
loop_
_entity.id
_entity.type
_entity.pdbx_description
1 polymer ?
#
loop_
_entity_poly.entity_id
_entity_poly.type
_entity_poly.pdbx_seq_one_letter_code
_entity_poly.pdbx_strand_id
1 'polypeptide(L)'
;MRPHRVSAQAGDGKTQRAQGKQQEISGGVRPEDPTVGDAGVMTSDPTEQYSEGDDKFNAVHRAAWLGDLKLLTALFFGLQATLEDVSDSPSTSMDRQMQSLLNEIDSQGNTPAHIAALRGKHAALAFLVKMGADVDTVRNDEKTPFELLSLYETGGREDNSEEVLSEEEGQKVESREQQLWELHKNIEVTRIKHVLAAQYFDFRHFWFLFLPAAAVTGVSAGLSFMATATEDYGHLFSTIVGCLASLSVFIQTFSEQLQFRSRSAMHSSVALDLQSMVQDLTFQSIEAIECPKAKRIDVGNYQQKFQQVLQACKSPLPVAIEQTFNTIEDRLAESLRGWA
;
A
#
# COMPACT_ATOMS: atom_id res chain seq x y z
N MET A 1 -46.58 -59.84 -31.33
CA MET A 1 -47.63 -59.33 -30.43
C MET A 1 -47.47 -57.82 -30.27
N ARG A 2 -48.36 -57.02 -30.86
CA ARG A 2 -48.81 -55.72 -30.30
C ARG A 2 -49.88 -56.04 -29.20
N PRO A 3 -50.59 -55.08 -28.54
CA PRO A 3 -50.49 -53.60 -28.46
C PRO A 3 -50.59 -53.09 -26.99
N HIS A 4 -50.53 -51.78 -26.66
CA HIS A 4 -51.69 -50.86 -26.44
C HIS A 4 -51.20 -49.68 -25.53
N ARG A 5 -51.70 -48.43 -25.50
CA ARG A 5 -52.71 -47.64 -26.23
C ARG A 5 -52.63 -46.17 -25.75
N VAL A 6 -52.65 -45.20 -26.68
CA VAL A 6 -53.43 -43.91 -26.80
C VAL A 6 -53.76 -43.13 -25.50
N SER A 7 -53.59 -41.80 -25.41
CA SER A 7 -54.51 -40.69 -25.85
C SER A 7 -53.88 -39.35 -25.38
N ALA A 8 -53.75 -38.23 -26.12
CA ALA A 8 -54.68 -37.33 -26.84
C ALA A 8 -55.23 -36.12 -26.02
N GLN A 9 -55.38 -34.99 -26.73
CA GLN A 9 -56.00 -33.66 -26.45
C GLN A 9 -55.07 -32.54 -25.95
N ALA A 10 -54.85 -31.40 -26.62
CA ALA A 10 -55.64 -30.49 -27.50
C ALA A 10 -56.43 -29.39 -26.76
N GLY A 11 -56.27 -28.15 -27.24
CA GLY A 11 -56.95 -26.91 -26.87
C GLY A 11 -56.01 -25.71 -27.08
N ASP A 12 -55.92 -25.14 -28.28
CA ASP A 12 -56.70 -23.97 -28.75
C ASP A 12 -56.49 -22.73 -27.88
N GLY A 13 -56.17 -21.53 -28.37
CA GLY A 13 -56.11 -21.01 -29.71
C GLY A 13 -56.27 -19.48 -29.66
N LYS A 14 -55.54 -18.80 -30.55
CA LYS A 14 -55.99 -17.64 -31.34
C LYS A 14 -56.09 -16.22 -30.72
N THR A 15 -55.37 -15.32 -31.43
CA THR A 15 -55.75 -13.95 -31.88
C THR A 15 -55.82 -12.81 -30.86
N GLN A 16 -55.47 -11.54 -31.13
CA GLN A 16 -55.35 -10.65 -32.30
C GLN A 16 -54.32 -9.53 -31.88
N ARG A 17 -53.38 -8.99 -32.67
CA ARG A 17 -53.39 -8.18 -33.92
C ARG A 17 -54.22 -6.88 -33.87
N ALA A 18 -53.53 -5.72 -33.75
CA ALA A 18 -53.76 -4.44 -34.46
C ALA A 18 -52.85 -3.36 -33.78
N GLN A 19 -51.80 -2.79 -34.37
CA GLN A 19 -51.69 -1.82 -35.47
C GLN A 19 -52.53 -0.53 -35.36
N GLY A 20 -51.83 0.61 -35.42
CA GLY A 20 -52.34 1.95 -35.74
C GLY A 20 -52.47 2.84 -34.50
N LYS A 21 -52.00 4.08 -34.43
CA LYS A 21 -51.75 5.08 -35.48
C LYS A 21 -50.85 6.19 -34.91
N GLN A 22 -49.90 6.65 -35.72
CA GLN A 22 -49.43 8.03 -35.70
C GLN A 22 -50.61 8.96 -36.02
N GLN A 23 -50.73 10.05 -35.28
CA GLN A 23 -51.47 11.23 -35.73
C GLN A 23 -50.79 12.48 -35.17
N GLU A 24 -50.05 13.15 -36.05
CA GLU A 24 -49.72 14.57 -35.97
C GLU A 24 -51.03 15.39 -35.92
N ILE A 25 -51.08 16.38 -35.04
CA ILE A 25 -51.97 17.53 -35.22
C ILE A 25 -51.19 18.79 -34.82
N SER A 26 -50.98 19.62 -35.83
CA SER A 26 -50.44 20.97 -35.80
C SER A 26 -51.44 21.99 -35.22
N GLY A 27 -50.91 23.04 -34.60
CA GLY A 27 -51.43 24.40 -34.78
C GLY A 27 -51.81 25.17 -33.51
N GLY A 28 -51.20 26.36 -33.34
CA GLY A 28 -51.73 27.41 -32.47
C GLY A 28 -50.69 28.38 -31.91
N VAL A 29 -50.39 29.45 -32.63
CA VAL A 29 -49.58 30.61 -32.19
C VAL A 29 -50.50 31.70 -31.62
N ARG A 30 -50.21 32.23 -30.42
CA ARG A 30 -50.16 33.69 -30.14
C ARG A 30 -49.65 34.02 -28.72
N PRO A 31 -49.09 35.24 -28.51
CA PRO A 31 -48.18 35.60 -27.41
C PRO A 31 -48.87 36.38 -26.29
N GLU A 32 -48.30 36.32 -25.07
CA GLU A 32 -48.49 37.31 -24.00
C GLU A 32 -47.18 37.37 -23.19
N ASP A 33 -46.51 38.53 -23.22
CA ASP A 33 -45.51 39.00 -22.23
C ASP A 33 -46.28 39.86 -21.18
N PRO A 34 -45.69 40.38 -20.10
CA PRO A 34 -44.69 39.86 -19.17
C PRO A 34 -45.15 40.05 -17.70
N THR A 35 -44.77 39.18 -16.75
CA THR A 35 -44.85 39.54 -15.32
C THR A 35 -43.69 38.96 -14.52
N VAL A 36 -42.97 39.89 -13.89
CA VAL A 36 -41.96 39.74 -12.85
C VAL A 36 -42.45 38.80 -11.75
N GLY A 37 -41.61 37.82 -11.40
CA GLY A 37 -41.80 36.89 -10.28
C GLY A 37 -40.44 36.39 -9.81
N ASP A 38 -40.20 36.57 -8.53
CA ASP A 38 -38.94 36.56 -7.80
C ASP A 38 -38.34 35.16 -7.56
N ALA A 39 -37.02 35.16 -7.29
CA ALA A 39 -36.23 34.19 -6.52
C ALA A 39 -36.31 32.67 -6.82
N GLY A 40 -35.17 32.13 -7.27
CA GLY A 40 -34.84 30.72 -7.20
C GLY A 40 -33.34 30.52 -7.46
N VAL A 41 -32.51 30.97 -6.52
CA VAL A 41 -31.07 30.65 -6.50
C VAL A 41 -30.95 29.14 -6.44
N MET A 42 -30.37 28.53 -7.47
CA MET A 42 -30.01 27.11 -7.45
C MET A 42 -28.80 26.93 -6.52
N THR A 43 -29.05 26.87 -5.22
CA THR A 43 -28.13 26.29 -4.23
C THR A 43 -28.39 24.78 -4.20
N SER A 44 -27.75 24.03 -5.09
CA SER A 44 -27.56 22.60 -4.89
C SER A 44 -26.11 22.42 -4.45
N ASP A 45 -25.92 22.02 -3.20
CA ASP A 45 -24.61 21.71 -2.62
C ASP A 45 -23.83 20.75 -3.55
N PRO A 46 -22.57 21.06 -3.91
CA PRO A 46 -21.77 20.18 -4.77
C PRO A 46 -21.42 18.83 -4.12
N THR A 47 -21.77 18.64 -2.85
CA THR A 47 -21.43 17.47 -2.02
C THR A 47 -22.57 16.44 -1.93
N GLU A 48 -23.79 16.76 -2.37
CA GLU A 48 -24.97 15.88 -2.20
C GLU A 48 -25.28 14.92 -3.37
N GLN A 49 -24.45 14.81 -4.40
CA GLN A 49 -24.76 14.01 -5.61
C GLN A 49 -24.11 12.61 -5.70
N TYR A 50 -23.64 12.02 -4.60
CA TYR A 50 -23.14 10.63 -4.63
C TYR A 50 -24.14 9.67 -3.98
N SER A 51 -25.02 9.08 -4.79
CA SER A 51 -25.85 7.94 -4.42
C SER A 51 -25.08 6.64 -4.67
N GLU A 52 -24.77 5.88 -3.62
CA GLU A 52 -23.91 4.67 -3.58
C GLU A 52 -24.44 3.42 -4.35
N GLY A 53 -25.21 3.59 -5.42
CA GLY A 53 -25.80 2.49 -6.18
C GLY A 53 -25.55 2.65 -7.67
N ASP A 54 -24.64 1.84 -8.22
CA ASP A 54 -24.32 1.64 -9.64
C ASP A 54 -23.09 2.41 -10.22
N ASP A 55 -22.11 2.79 -9.39
CA ASP A 55 -20.97 3.59 -9.85
C ASP A 55 -19.81 2.74 -10.44
N LYS A 56 -19.36 3.11 -11.64
CA LYS A 56 -18.10 2.65 -12.28
C LYS A 56 -16.87 3.18 -11.52
N PHE A 57 -16.71 2.77 -10.27
CA PHE A 57 -15.70 3.31 -9.37
C PHE A 57 -14.45 2.42 -9.35
N ASN A 58 -13.42 2.79 -10.11
CA ASN A 58 -12.18 2.01 -10.18
C ASN A 58 -11.33 2.09 -8.91
N ALA A 59 -10.37 1.17 -8.78
CA ALA A 59 -9.39 1.17 -7.70
C ALA A 59 -8.58 2.49 -7.63
N VAL A 60 -8.32 3.12 -8.78
CA VAL A 60 -7.60 4.41 -8.85
C VAL A 60 -8.46 5.56 -8.33
N HIS A 61 -9.76 5.60 -8.66
CA HIS A 61 -10.71 6.55 -8.06
C HIS A 61 -10.76 6.44 -6.54
N ARG A 62 -10.73 5.21 -5.99
CA ARG A 62 -10.68 4.98 -4.52
C ARG A 62 -9.36 5.40 -3.90
N ALA A 63 -8.24 5.08 -4.54
CA ALA A 63 -6.93 5.47 -4.03
C ALA A 63 -6.76 7.00 -4.04
N ALA A 64 -7.28 7.68 -5.08
CA ALA A 64 -7.34 9.13 -5.17
C ALA A 64 -8.28 9.76 -4.12
N TRP A 65 -9.40 9.10 -3.81
CA TRP A 65 -10.35 9.50 -2.76
C TRP A 65 -9.74 9.50 -1.37
N LEU A 66 -8.93 8.48 -1.05
CA LEU A 66 -8.21 8.38 0.23
C LEU A 66 -7.01 9.34 0.31
N GLY A 67 -6.38 9.60 -0.83
CA GLY A 67 -5.10 10.31 -0.89
C GLY A 67 -3.90 9.43 -0.51
N ASP A 68 -4.06 8.10 -0.54
CA ASP A 68 -2.98 7.17 -0.19
C ASP A 68 -1.99 7.02 -1.34
N LEU A 69 -0.88 7.76 -1.21
CA LEU A 69 0.20 7.77 -2.17
C LEU A 69 0.85 6.39 -2.35
N LYS A 70 0.90 5.56 -1.30
CA LYS A 70 1.49 4.23 -1.38
C LYS A 70 0.58 3.27 -2.13
N LEU A 71 -0.72 3.35 -1.91
CA LEU A 71 -1.69 2.55 -2.65
C LEU A 71 -1.72 2.96 -4.12
N LEU A 72 -1.70 4.27 -4.42
CA LEU A 72 -1.53 4.77 -5.78
C LEU A 72 -0.24 4.19 -6.39
N THR A 73 0.91 4.39 -5.72
CA THR A 73 2.20 3.88 -6.19
C THR A 73 2.18 2.36 -6.40
N ALA A 74 1.59 1.59 -5.48
CA ALA A 74 1.50 0.13 -5.58
C ALA A 74 0.58 -0.32 -6.72
N LEU A 75 -0.54 0.38 -6.96
CA LEU A 75 -1.40 0.12 -8.11
C LEU A 75 -0.67 0.40 -9.42
N PHE A 76 0.07 1.51 -9.51
CA PHE A 76 0.81 1.89 -10.72
C PHE A 76 2.03 0.98 -11.00
N PHE A 77 2.87 0.73 -9.99
CA PHE A 77 4.06 -0.13 -10.13
C PHE A 77 3.70 -1.63 -10.17
N GLY A 78 2.64 -2.05 -9.47
CA GLY A 78 2.14 -3.42 -9.51
C GLY A 78 1.61 -3.80 -10.90
N LEU A 79 0.96 -2.86 -11.60
CA LEU A 79 0.53 -3.04 -12.99
C LEU A 79 1.72 -3.14 -13.96
N GLN A 80 2.83 -2.47 -13.63
CA GLN A 80 4.06 -2.52 -14.42
C GLN A 80 4.79 -3.87 -14.29
N ALA A 81 4.71 -4.50 -13.11
CA ALA A 81 5.37 -5.77 -12.81
C ALA A 81 4.62 -7.01 -13.35
N THR A 82 3.30 -6.97 -13.53
CA THR A 82 2.51 -8.12 -14.02
C THR A 82 2.67 -8.42 -15.51
N LEU A 83 3.43 -7.60 -16.25
CA LEU A 83 3.52 -7.68 -17.72
C LEU A 83 4.94 -7.91 -18.26
N GLU A 84 5.96 -8.10 -17.41
CA GLU A 84 7.31 -8.46 -17.86
C GLU A 84 7.42 -9.91 -18.40
N ASP A 85 6.38 -10.74 -18.25
CA ASP A 85 6.38 -12.15 -18.70
C ASP A 85 5.92 -12.34 -20.17
N VAL A 86 5.59 -11.27 -20.90
CA VAL A 86 5.23 -11.34 -22.33
C VAL A 86 6.27 -10.58 -23.16
N SER A 87 7.29 -11.32 -23.56
CA SER A 87 8.57 -10.84 -24.07
C SER A 87 8.61 -10.32 -25.51
N ASP A 88 7.49 -10.17 -26.22
CA ASP A 88 7.54 -9.67 -27.61
C ASP A 88 6.40 -8.67 -27.90
N SER A 89 6.76 -7.38 -27.81
CA SER A 89 5.99 -6.16 -28.19
C SER A 89 4.99 -5.56 -27.17
N PRO A 90 5.42 -4.73 -26.19
CA PRO A 90 4.48 -4.05 -25.29
C PRO A 90 4.51 -2.51 -25.21
N SER A 91 5.43 -1.77 -25.86
CA SER A 91 5.57 -0.32 -25.55
C SER A 91 4.35 0.54 -25.90
N THR A 92 3.62 0.26 -26.98
CA THR A 92 2.45 1.06 -27.40
C THR A 92 1.11 0.62 -26.78
N SER A 93 1.03 -0.60 -26.26
CA SER A 93 -0.15 -1.12 -25.55
C SER A 93 -0.17 -0.68 -24.09
N MET A 94 1.01 -0.59 -23.48
CA MET A 94 1.24 -0.28 -22.07
C MET A 94 0.81 1.16 -21.72
N ASP A 95 1.24 2.15 -22.51
CA ASP A 95 0.84 3.55 -22.31
C ASP A 95 -0.68 3.72 -22.45
N ARG A 96 -1.33 2.96 -23.34
CA ARG A 96 -2.76 3.07 -23.61
C ARG A 96 -3.62 2.56 -22.45
N GLN A 97 -3.25 1.43 -21.83
CA GLN A 97 -3.97 0.91 -20.66
C GLN A 97 -3.76 1.80 -19.44
N MET A 98 -2.54 2.30 -19.25
CA MET A 98 -2.22 3.22 -18.16
C MET A 98 -3.00 4.54 -18.29
N GLN A 99 -3.00 5.12 -19.49
CA GLN A 99 -3.75 6.34 -19.81
C GLN A 99 -5.26 6.13 -19.70
N SER A 100 -5.78 4.95 -20.05
CA SER A 100 -7.19 4.59 -19.81
C SER A 100 -7.52 4.66 -18.32
N LEU A 101 -6.74 3.99 -17.48
CA LEU A 101 -6.99 3.92 -16.03
C LEU A 101 -6.91 5.29 -15.34
N LEU A 102 -6.02 6.17 -15.81
CA LEU A 102 -5.84 7.53 -15.27
C LEU A 102 -6.98 8.48 -15.65
N ASN A 103 -7.59 8.27 -16.82
CA ASN A 103 -8.59 9.18 -17.39
C ASN A 103 -10.00 8.56 -17.45
N GLU A 104 -10.18 7.40 -16.82
CA GLU A 104 -11.48 6.77 -16.71
C GLU A 104 -12.42 7.63 -15.86
N ILE A 105 -13.64 7.82 -16.36
CA ILE A 105 -14.66 8.64 -15.71
C ILE A 105 -15.63 7.76 -14.94
N ASP A 106 -16.05 8.23 -13.76
CA ASP A 106 -17.15 7.61 -13.02
C ASP A 106 -18.53 8.01 -13.58
N SER A 107 -19.60 7.59 -12.91
CA SER A 107 -21.01 7.89 -13.27
C SER A 107 -21.31 9.40 -13.30
N GLN A 108 -20.53 10.18 -12.56
CA GLN A 108 -20.63 11.62 -12.47
C GLN A 108 -19.63 12.35 -13.39
N GLY A 109 -18.89 11.62 -14.22
CA GLY A 109 -17.90 12.19 -15.13
C GLY A 109 -16.57 12.54 -14.46
N ASN A 110 -16.33 12.13 -13.21
CA ASN A 110 -15.08 12.41 -12.50
C ASN A 110 -13.96 11.46 -12.94
N THR A 111 -12.82 12.04 -13.30
CA THR A 111 -11.54 11.32 -13.29
C THR A 111 -11.01 11.18 -11.86
N PRO A 112 -10.07 10.26 -11.59
CA PRO A 112 -9.43 10.16 -10.27
C PRO A 112 -8.82 11.50 -9.80
N ALA A 113 -8.36 12.34 -10.73
CA ALA A 113 -7.87 13.68 -10.42
C ALA A 113 -8.97 14.60 -9.86
N HIS A 114 -10.19 14.56 -10.41
CA HIS A 114 -11.33 15.31 -9.87
C HIS A 114 -11.64 14.89 -8.42
N ILE A 115 -11.56 13.60 -8.12
CA ILE A 115 -11.83 13.09 -6.77
C ILE A 115 -10.76 13.54 -5.78
N ALA A 116 -9.48 13.49 -6.17
CA ALA A 116 -8.39 14.01 -5.33
C ALA A 116 -8.54 15.51 -5.07
N ALA A 117 -8.97 16.28 -6.08
CA ALA A 117 -9.20 17.71 -5.96
C ALA A 117 -10.43 18.07 -5.10
N LEU A 118 -11.55 17.37 -5.28
CA LEU A 118 -12.78 17.56 -4.50
C LEU A 118 -12.56 17.38 -2.99
N ARG A 119 -11.56 16.56 -2.61
CA ARG A 119 -11.21 16.25 -1.22
C ARG A 119 -9.97 16.99 -0.71
N GLY A 120 -9.41 17.92 -1.48
CA GLY A 120 -8.21 18.67 -1.09
C GLY A 120 -6.98 17.79 -0.85
N LYS A 121 -6.85 16.65 -1.56
CA LYS A 121 -5.70 15.75 -1.42
C LYS A 121 -4.57 16.15 -2.37
N HIS A 122 -3.90 17.28 -2.08
CA HIS A 122 -2.87 17.87 -2.94
C HIS A 122 -1.76 16.90 -3.36
N ALA A 123 -1.29 16.06 -2.43
CA ALA A 123 -0.21 15.09 -2.71
C ALA A 123 -0.63 13.99 -3.70
N ALA A 124 -1.87 13.51 -3.60
CA ALA A 124 -2.41 12.50 -4.52
C ALA A 124 -2.72 13.09 -5.89
N LEU A 125 -3.26 14.32 -5.92
CA LEU A 125 -3.47 15.06 -7.16
C LEU A 125 -2.13 15.29 -7.89
N ALA A 126 -1.12 15.81 -7.20
CA ALA A 126 0.21 16.03 -7.79
C ALA A 126 0.84 14.74 -8.33
N PHE A 127 0.60 13.61 -7.66
CA PHE A 127 1.07 12.30 -8.11
C PHE A 127 0.35 11.81 -9.36
N LEU A 128 -0.98 11.96 -9.43
CA LEU A 128 -1.76 11.61 -10.62
C LEU A 128 -1.36 12.45 -11.84
N VAL A 129 -1.15 13.77 -11.65
CA VAL A 129 -0.63 14.66 -12.69
C VAL A 129 0.76 14.23 -13.17
N LYS A 130 1.63 13.86 -12.23
CA LYS A 130 2.97 13.36 -12.55
C LYS A 130 2.95 12.05 -13.34
N MET A 131 1.95 11.21 -13.11
CA MET A 131 1.73 9.98 -13.87
C MET A 131 1.07 10.20 -15.24
N GLY A 132 0.75 11.46 -15.59
CA GLY A 132 0.18 11.82 -16.88
C GLY A 132 -1.35 11.75 -16.94
N ALA A 133 -2.03 11.92 -15.80
CA ALA A 133 -3.48 12.13 -15.78
C ALA A 133 -3.86 13.42 -16.53
N ASP A 134 -4.93 13.36 -17.31
CA ASP A 134 -5.46 14.48 -18.06
C ASP A 134 -6.22 15.44 -17.11
N VAL A 135 -5.64 16.62 -16.93
CA VAL A 135 -6.14 17.68 -16.05
C VAL A 135 -7.13 18.62 -16.74
N ASP A 136 -7.28 18.49 -18.06
CA ASP A 136 -8.21 19.30 -18.85
C ASP A 136 -9.58 18.60 -19.00
N THR A 137 -9.70 17.36 -18.51
CA THR A 137 -10.98 16.64 -18.45
C THR A 137 -11.97 17.42 -17.60
N VAL A 138 -13.19 17.57 -18.09
CA VAL A 138 -14.29 18.22 -17.38
C VAL A 138 -15.32 17.19 -16.92
N ARG A 139 -15.82 17.38 -15.71
CA ARG A 139 -16.94 16.62 -15.17
C ARG A 139 -18.28 17.01 -15.82
N ASN A 140 -19.35 16.29 -15.52
CA ASN A 140 -20.74 16.62 -15.89
C ASN A 140 -21.19 18.06 -15.57
N ASP A 141 -20.56 18.74 -14.60
CA ASP A 141 -20.81 20.15 -14.26
C ASP A 141 -19.85 21.13 -14.97
N GLU A 142 -19.16 20.67 -16.01
CA GLU A 142 -18.16 21.40 -16.80
C GLU A 142 -16.95 21.94 -16.00
N LYS A 143 -16.71 21.42 -14.80
CA LYS A 143 -15.57 21.81 -13.95
C LYS A 143 -14.36 20.91 -14.15
N THR A 144 -13.19 21.51 -14.18
CA THR A 144 -11.88 20.81 -14.18
C THR A 144 -11.46 20.40 -12.77
N PRO A 145 -10.51 19.46 -12.60
CA PRO A 145 -9.94 19.12 -11.30
C PRO A 145 -9.33 20.34 -10.59
N PHE A 146 -8.67 21.23 -11.32
CA PHE A 146 -8.06 22.43 -10.73
C PHE A 146 -9.09 23.45 -10.25
N GLU A 147 -10.18 23.63 -10.99
CA GLU A 147 -11.28 24.51 -10.55
C GLU A 147 -11.97 23.94 -9.32
N LEU A 148 -12.14 22.61 -9.21
CA LEU A 148 -12.66 21.97 -8.00
C LEU A 148 -11.72 22.18 -6.80
N LEU A 149 -10.41 22.09 -7.00
CA LEU A 149 -9.44 22.36 -5.95
C LEU A 149 -9.53 23.83 -5.47
N SER A 150 -9.61 24.77 -6.41
CA SER A 150 -9.78 26.19 -6.08
C SER A 150 -11.10 26.46 -5.36
N LEU A 151 -12.19 25.80 -5.78
CA LEU A 151 -13.49 25.93 -5.13
C LEU A 151 -13.46 25.38 -3.71
N TYR A 152 -12.81 24.24 -3.49
CA TYR A 152 -12.59 23.66 -2.16
C TYR A 152 -11.80 24.63 -1.25
N GLU A 153 -10.77 25.28 -1.78
CA GLU A 153 -9.97 26.27 -1.03
C GLU A 153 -10.74 27.58 -0.74
N THR A 154 -11.71 27.94 -1.58
CA THR A 154 -12.55 29.14 -1.37
C THR A 154 -13.82 28.89 -0.56
N GLY A 155 -14.39 27.68 -0.62
CA GLY A 155 -15.68 27.31 -0.02
C GLY A 155 -15.62 26.97 1.48
N GLY A 156 -14.44 26.64 2.02
CA GLY A 156 -14.27 26.34 3.46
C GLY A 156 -14.34 27.54 4.41
N ARG A 157 -15.02 28.65 4.03
CA ARG A 157 -15.11 29.87 4.84
C ARG A 157 -16.52 30.32 5.21
N GLU A 158 -17.58 29.88 4.54
CA GLU A 158 -18.92 30.44 4.75
C GLU A 158 -20.05 29.42 4.51
N ASP A 159 -20.27 28.44 5.40
CA ASP A 159 -21.64 28.07 5.88
C ASP A 159 -21.59 26.99 7.00
N ASN A 160 -21.60 27.43 8.27
CA ASN A 160 -21.50 26.58 9.46
C ASN A 160 -22.86 26.46 10.18
N SER A 161 -23.80 25.64 9.68
CA SER A 161 -25.00 25.32 10.49
C SER A 161 -25.50 23.88 10.51
N GLU A 162 -25.06 22.98 9.61
CA GLU A 162 -25.41 21.53 9.69
C GLU A 162 -24.18 20.62 9.96
N GLU A 163 -22.97 21.17 10.02
CA GLU A 163 -21.69 20.46 10.13
C GLU A 163 -21.29 20.02 11.57
N VAL A 164 -22.10 20.30 12.59
CA VAL A 164 -21.74 20.03 13.99
C VAL A 164 -21.83 18.54 14.38
N LEU A 165 -22.57 17.72 13.62
CA LEU A 165 -22.67 16.27 13.86
C LEU A 165 -21.67 15.43 13.02
N SER A 166 -21.07 16.01 11.98
CA SER A 166 -20.06 15.37 11.12
C SER A 166 -18.62 15.73 11.50
N GLU A 167 -18.39 16.85 12.19
CA GLU A 167 -17.07 17.21 12.71
C GLU A 167 -16.57 16.21 13.75
N GLU A 168 -17.42 15.73 14.68
CA GLU A 168 -16.98 14.75 15.68
C GLU A 168 -16.59 13.40 15.03
N GLU A 169 -17.36 12.94 14.05
CA GLU A 169 -17.04 11.69 13.33
C GLU A 169 -15.86 11.88 12.37
N GLY A 170 -15.75 13.02 11.67
CA GLY A 170 -14.65 13.37 10.80
C GLY A 170 -13.33 13.52 11.55
N GLN A 171 -13.34 14.24 12.68
CA GLN A 171 -12.19 14.38 13.56
C GLN A 171 -11.78 13.05 14.19
N LYS A 172 -12.75 12.19 14.52
CA LYS A 172 -12.49 10.83 15.01
C LYS A 172 -11.95 9.90 13.93
N VAL A 173 -12.40 10.04 12.68
CA VAL A 173 -11.87 9.31 11.52
C VAL A 173 -10.45 9.76 11.21
N GLU A 174 -10.18 11.07 11.18
CA GLU A 174 -8.85 11.61 10.92
C GLU A 174 -7.86 11.27 12.05
N SER A 175 -8.28 11.36 13.32
CA SER A 175 -7.49 10.90 14.46
C SER A 175 -7.16 9.39 14.34
N ARG A 176 -8.10 8.58 13.86
CA ARG A 176 -7.91 7.14 13.69
C ARG A 176 -6.98 6.81 12.52
N GLU A 177 -7.09 7.51 11.40
CA GLU A 177 -6.18 7.36 10.26
C GLU A 177 -4.75 7.77 10.63
N GLN A 178 -4.60 8.84 11.42
CA GLN A 178 -3.31 9.23 11.99
C GLN A 178 -2.75 8.13 12.91
N GLN A 179 -3.57 7.54 13.77
CA GLN A 179 -3.16 6.41 14.63
C GLN A 179 -2.75 5.17 13.82
N LEU A 180 -3.47 4.85 12.75
CA LEU A 180 -3.15 3.74 11.84
C LEU A 180 -1.84 3.99 11.09
N TRP A 181 -1.65 5.21 10.58
CA TRP A 181 -0.42 5.61 9.91
C TRP A 181 0.78 5.53 10.87
N GLU A 182 0.63 6.06 12.08
CA GLU A 182 1.67 6.04 13.11
C GLU A 182 2.03 4.60 13.51
N LEU A 183 1.03 3.74 13.68
CA LEU A 183 1.23 2.32 13.95
C LEU A 183 1.98 1.63 12.81
N HIS A 184 1.55 1.82 11.57
CA HIS A 184 2.18 1.21 10.39
C HIS A 184 3.62 1.70 10.23
N LYS A 185 3.86 3.00 10.38
CA LYS A 185 5.19 3.61 10.38
C LYS A 185 6.08 2.96 11.44
N ASN A 186 5.59 2.84 12.67
CA ASN A 186 6.35 2.29 13.78
C ASN A 186 6.69 0.81 13.57
N ILE A 187 5.76 0.01 13.06
CA ILE A 187 6.01 -1.39 12.71
C ILE A 187 7.11 -1.47 11.64
N GLU A 188 7.01 -0.68 10.58
CA GLU A 188 7.94 -0.75 9.45
C GLU A 188 9.34 -0.25 9.79
N VAL A 189 9.46 0.88 10.50
CA VAL A 189 10.74 1.38 11.01
C VAL A 189 11.39 0.33 11.92
N THR A 190 10.61 -0.30 12.79
CA THR A 190 11.12 -1.33 13.70
C THR A 190 11.54 -2.58 12.93
N ARG A 191 10.77 -3.02 11.95
CA ARG A 191 11.13 -4.13 11.07
C ARG A 191 12.48 -3.89 10.40
N ILE A 192 12.69 -2.71 9.83
CA ILE A 192 13.95 -2.33 9.19
C ILE A 192 15.09 -2.38 10.21
N LYS A 193 14.95 -1.82 11.42
CA LYS A 193 15.95 -1.91 12.49
C LYS A 193 16.36 -3.36 12.78
N HIS A 194 15.39 -4.29 12.86
CA HIS A 194 15.65 -5.72 13.08
C HIS A 194 16.33 -6.41 11.89
N VAL A 195 15.96 -6.07 10.64
CA VAL A 195 16.65 -6.59 9.44
C VAL A 195 18.12 -6.17 9.43
N LEU A 196 18.41 -4.89 9.69
CA LEU A 196 19.80 -4.41 9.76
C LEU A 196 20.55 -5.05 10.93
N ALA A 197 19.90 -5.24 12.07
CA ALA A 197 20.52 -5.91 13.22
C ALA A 197 20.92 -7.36 12.90
N ALA A 198 20.06 -8.12 12.20
CA ALA A 198 20.38 -9.48 11.77
C ALA A 198 21.61 -9.50 10.84
N GLN A 199 21.61 -8.65 9.81
CA GLN A 199 22.75 -8.51 8.89
C GLN A 199 24.03 -8.11 9.61
N TYR A 200 23.95 -7.20 10.59
CA TYR A 200 25.08 -6.79 11.41
C TYR A 200 25.69 -7.95 12.19
N PHE A 201 24.87 -8.78 12.86
CA PHE A 201 25.34 -9.93 13.62
C PHE A 201 25.93 -11.02 12.73
N ASP A 202 25.32 -11.29 11.57
CA ASP A 202 25.84 -12.27 10.61
C ASP A 202 27.17 -11.83 10.02
N PHE A 203 27.27 -10.56 9.61
CA PHE A 203 28.51 -9.99 9.10
C PHE A 203 29.64 -10.11 10.13
N ARG A 204 29.35 -9.78 11.39
CA ARG A 204 30.35 -9.81 12.46
C ARG A 204 30.75 -11.23 12.82
N HIS A 205 29.81 -12.17 12.84
CA HIS A 205 30.12 -13.59 13.02
C HIS A 205 31.01 -14.12 11.90
N PHE A 206 30.67 -13.82 10.65
CA PHE A 206 31.42 -14.28 9.48
C PHE A 206 32.86 -13.78 9.49
N TRP A 207 33.06 -12.46 9.63
CA TRP A 207 34.38 -11.84 9.49
C TRP A 207 35.28 -11.97 10.72
N PHE A 208 34.72 -11.91 11.93
CA PHE A 208 35.54 -11.88 13.14
C PHE A 208 35.71 -13.25 13.81
N LEU A 209 34.85 -14.23 13.52
CA LEU A 209 34.87 -15.52 14.20
C LEU A 209 35.02 -16.68 13.22
N PHE A 210 34.14 -16.77 12.22
CA PHE A 210 34.15 -17.89 11.28
C PHE A 210 35.39 -17.90 10.38
N LEU A 211 35.68 -16.78 9.70
CA LEU A 211 36.79 -16.71 8.74
C LEU A 211 38.16 -16.89 9.43
N PRO A 212 38.47 -16.25 10.59
CA PRO A 212 39.72 -16.48 11.29
C PRO A 212 39.86 -17.92 11.82
N ALA A 213 38.79 -18.50 12.38
CA ALA A 213 38.84 -19.89 12.86
C ALA A 213 39.08 -20.88 11.72
N ALA A 214 38.42 -20.69 10.57
CA ALA A 214 38.63 -21.50 9.39
C ALA A 214 40.06 -21.38 8.85
N ALA A 215 40.61 -20.15 8.80
CA ALA A 215 41.97 -19.90 8.35
C ALA A 215 43.01 -20.57 9.28
N VAL A 216 42.89 -20.40 10.60
CA VAL A 216 43.79 -21.03 11.58
C VAL A 216 43.72 -22.55 11.49
N THR A 217 42.52 -23.11 11.32
CA THR A 217 42.33 -24.56 11.17
C THR A 217 42.96 -25.07 9.87
N GLY A 218 42.78 -24.36 8.76
CA GLY A 218 43.38 -24.70 7.47
C GLY A 218 44.91 -24.66 7.49
N VAL A 219 45.49 -23.60 8.07
CA VAL A 219 46.95 -23.47 8.24
C VAL A 219 47.50 -24.56 9.15
N SER A 220 46.82 -24.85 10.26
CA SER A 220 47.19 -25.93 11.19
C SER A 220 47.21 -27.30 10.49
N ALA A 221 46.19 -27.60 9.68
CA ALA A 221 46.14 -28.84 8.90
C ALA A 221 47.29 -28.95 7.89
N GLY A 222 47.58 -27.87 7.16
CA GLY A 222 48.70 -27.83 6.19
C GLY A 222 50.06 -28.02 6.86
N LEU A 223 50.30 -27.34 7.98
CA LEU A 223 51.54 -27.49 8.75
C LEU A 223 51.68 -28.89 9.36
N SER A 224 50.57 -29.52 9.75
CA SER A 224 50.59 -30.91 10.24
C SER A 224 51.02 -31.90 9.16
N PHE A 225 50.66 -31.66 7.90
CA PHE A 225 51.12 -32.47 6.77
C PHE A 225 52.59 -32.21 6.44
N MET A 226 53.05 -30.96 6.55
CA MET A 226 54.47 -30.64 6.37
C MET A 226 55.34 -31.25 7.47
N ALA A 227 54.84 -31.28 8.72
CA ALA A 227 55.53 -31.87 9.85
C ALA A 227 55.89 -33.35 9.65
N THR A 228 55.06 -34.09 8.91
CA THR A 228 55.31 -35.51 8.59
C THR A 228 56.16 -35.69 7.32
N ALA A 229 56.23 -34.68 6.45
CA ALA A 229 56.97 -34.74 5.19
C ALA A 229 58.46 -34.33 5.31
N THR A 230 58.84 -33.57 6.35
CA THR A 230 60.21 -33.06 6.51
C THR A 230 60.88 -33.60 7.78
N GLU A 231 62.05 -34.23 7.65
CA GLU A 231 62.79 -34.85 8.77
C GLU A 231 63.45 -33.80 9.70
N ASP A 232 63.92 -32.68 9.17
CA ASP A 232 64.72 -31.70 9.94
C ASP A 232 63.89 -30.74 10.83
N TYR A 233 62.61 -30.49 10.49
CA TYR A 233 61.77 -29.47 11.15
C TYR A 233 60.48 -30.00 11.79
N GLY A 234 60.28 -31.33 11.84
CA GLY A 234 59.03 -31.95 12.28
C GLY A 234 58.55 -31.53 13.68
N HIS A 235 59.46 -31.41 14.66
CA HIS A 235 59.11 -30.98 16.03
C HIS A 235 58.65 -29.52 16.12
N LEU A 236 59.24 -28.64 15.31
CA LEU A 236 58.88 -27.22 15.27
C LEU A 236 57.48 -27.04 14.66
N PHE A 237 57.20 -27.69 13.53
CA PHE A 237 55.87 -27.66 12.93
C PHE A 237 54.82 -28.28 13.86
N SER A 238 55.11 -29.38 14.52
CA SER A 238 54.18 -30.03 15.47
C SER A 238 53.81 -29.11 16.64
N THR A 239 54.78 -28.36 17.17
CA THR A 239 54.53 -27.40 18.26
C THR A 239 53.64 -26.24 17.79
N ILE A 240 53.90 -25.72 16.58
CA ILE A 240 53.08 -24.64 15.97
C ILE A 240 51.64 -25.11 15.73
N VAL A 241 51.46 -26.32 15.18
CA VAL A 241 50.15 -26.95 14.96
C VAL A 241 49.37 -27.05 16.28
N GLY A 242 50.04 -27.47 17.36
CA GLY A 242 49.44 -27.52 18.70
C GLY A 242 48.93 -26.15 19.16
N CYS A 243 49.76 -25.10 19.05
CA CYS A 243 49.36 -23.73 19.42
C CYS A 243 48.20 -23.20 18.56
N LEU A 244 48.23 -23.43 17.24
CA LEU A 244 47.17 -23.01 16.32
C LEU A 244 45.86 -23.77 16.58
N ALA A 245 45.94 -25.05 16.90
CA ALA A 245 44.76 -25.85 17.27
C ALA A 245 44.12 -25.31 18.57
N SER A 246 44.91 -24.99 19.60
CA SER A 246 44.40 -24.37 20.82
C SER A 246 43.75 -23.01 20.54
N LEU A 247 44.35 -22.19 19.66
CA LEU A 247 43.78 -20.91 19.26
C LEU A 247 42.45 -21.06 18.49
N SER A 248 42.36 -22.05 17.59
CA SER A 248 41.12 -22.35 16.86
C SER A 248 39.98 -22.73 17.81
N VAL A 249 40.25 -23.65 18.74
CA VAL A 249 39.26 -24.07 19.76
C VAL A 249 38.84 -22.86 20.60
N PHE A 250 39.78 -22.00 21.02
CA PHE A 250 39.45 -20.80 21.76
C PHE A 250 38.52 -19.85 20.98
N ILE A 251 38.79 -19.59 19.69
CA ILE A 251 37.93 -18.73 18.85
C ILE A 251 36.53 -19.37 18.69
N GLN A 252 36.46 -20.68 18.51
CA GLN A 252 35.18 -21.41 18.42
C GLN A 252 34.38 -21.34 19.73
N THR A 253 35.01 -21.60 20.88
CA THR A 253 34.36 -21.46 22.20
C THR A 253 33.93 -20.01 22.45
N PHE A 254 34.74 -19.03 22.07
CA PHE A 254 34.38 -17.62 22.19
C PHE A 254 33.21 -17.22 21.29
N SER A 255 33.15 -17.79 20.08
CA SER A 255 32.01 -17.63 19.16
C SER A 255 30.70 -18.16 19.75
N GLU A 256 30.75 -19.32 20.43
CA GLU A 256 29.60 -19.89 21.12
C GLU A 256 29.13 -19.02 22.28
N GLN A 257 30.03 -18.38 23.02
CA GLN A 257 29.69 -17.44 24.10
C GLN A 257 29.01 -16.17 23.57
N LEU A 258 29.44 -15.66 22.42
CA LEU A 258 28.87 -14.45 21.82
C LEU A 258 27.48 -14.67 21.19
N GLN A 259 27.17 -15.91 20.81
CA GLN A 259 25.86 -16.32 20.27
C GLN A 259 25.34 -15.45 19.10
N PHE A 260 26.22 -14.85 18.29
CA PHE A 260 25.80 -13.94 17.21
C PHE A 260 24.83 -14.59 16.22
N ARG A 261 24.98 -15.88 15.95
CA ARG A 261 24.05 -16.64 15.10
C ARG A 261 22.64 -16.71 15.67
N SER A 262 22.53 -16.98 16.97
CA SER A 262 21.24 -17.03 17.67
C SER A 262 20.59 -15.65 17.69
N ARG A 263 21.38 -14.59 17.96
CA ARG A 263 20.91 -13.20 17.93
C ARG A 263 20.43 -12.79 16.54
N SER A 264 21.18 -13.11 15.48
CA SER A 264 20.73 -12.84 14.10
C SER A 264 19.40 -13.53 13.81
N ALA A 265 19.29 -14.82 14.13
CA ALA A 265 18.06 -15.58 13.93
C ALA A 265 16.86 -14.99 14.70
N MET A 266 17.06 -14.54 15.95
CA MET A 266 16.02 -13.85 16.72
C MET A 266 15.56 -12.56 16.02
N HIS A 267 16.48 -11.73 15.54
CA HIS A 267 16.12 -10.50 14.82
C HIS A 267 15.46 -10.79 13.46
N SER A 268 15.91 -11.82 12.74
CA SER A 268 15.30 -12.25 11.47
C SER A 268 13.88 -12.79 11.67
N SER A 269 13.63 -13.57 12.73
CA SER A 269 12.29 -14.06 13.06
C SER A 269 11.34 -12.90 13.34
N VAL A 270 11.76 -11.95 14.16
CA VAL A 270 10.95 -10.77 14.50
C VAL A 270 10.69 -9.92 13.27
N ALA A 271 11.67 -9.76 12.38
CA ALA A 271 11.47 -9.03 11.13
C ALA A 271 10.41 -9.69 10.23
N LEU A 272 10.34 -11.03 10.19
CA LEU A 272 9.31 -11.77 9.46
C LEU A 272 7.93 -11.61 10.10
N ASP A 273 7.83 -11.71 11.43
CA ASP A 273 6.56 -11.51 12.16
C ASP A 273 6.03 -10.08 11.98
N LEU A 274 6.92 -9.08 11.97
CA LEU A 274 6.55 -7.69 11.69
C LEU A 274 6.14 -7.52 10.22
N GLN A 275 6.80 -8.20 9.28
CA GLN A 275 6.43 -8.18 7.87
C GLN A 275 5.03 -8.75 7.64
N SER A 276 4.70 -9.90 8.25
CA SER A 276 3.36 -10.48 8.12
C SER A 276 2.30 -9.54 8.71
N MET A 277 2.62 -8.84 9.80
CA MET A 277 1.72 -7.85 10.38
C MET A 277 1.46 -6.66 9.45
N VAL A 278 2.50 -6.15 8.77
CA VAL A 278 2.35 -5.09 7.76
C VAL A 278 1.48 -5.56 6.60
N GLN A 279 1.69 -6.79 6.13
CA GLN A 279 0.90 -7.38 5.05
C GLN A 279 -0.57 -7.55 5.47
N ASP A 280 -0.84 -8.03 6.68
CA ASP A 280 -2.20 -8.16 7.22
C ASP A 280 -2.90 -6.79 7.32
N LEU A 281 -2.20 -5.75 7.81
CA LEU A 281 -2.73 -4.39 7.88
C LEU A 281 -3.06 -3.85 6.48
N THR A 282 -2.18 -4.11 5.52
CA THR A 282 -2.37 -3.67 4.13
C THR A 282 -3.54 -4.42 3.48
N PHE A 283 -3.69 -5.70 3.74
CA PHE A 283 -4.80 -6.50 3.23
C PHE A 283 -6.13 -6.02 3.82
N GLN A 284 -6.20 -5.81 5.13
CA GLN A 284 -7.42 -5.30 5.76
C GLN A 284 -7.74 -3.86 5.35
N SER A 285 -6.73 -3.02 5.08
CA SER A 285 -7.00 -1.70 4.53
C SER A 285 -7.59 -1.80 3.12
N ILE A 286 -7.13 -2.74 2.29
CA ILE A 286 -7.71 -2.98 0.97
C ILE A 286 -9.13 -3.56 1.08
N GLU A 287 -9.36 -4.54 1.97
CA GLU A 287 -10.69 -5.13 2.19
C GLU A 287 -11.69 -4.08 2.70
N ALA A 288 -11.26 -3.15 3.57
CA ALA A 288 -12.07 -2.03 4.01
C ALA A 288 -12.43 -1.05 2.87
N ILE A 289 -11.62 -0.98 1.81
CA ILE A 289 -11.88 -0.18 0.61
C ILE A 289 -12.86 -0.89 -0.32
N GLU A 290 -12.79 -2.21 -0.42
CA GLU A 290 -13.67 -3.01 -1.27
C GLU A 290 -15.07 -3.20 -0.66
N CYS A 291 -15.15 -3.35 0.67
CA CYS A 291 -16.39 -3.63 1.40
C CYS A 291 -16.57 -2.64 2.56
N PRO A 292 -17.50 -1.65 2.47
CA PRO A 292 -17.77 -0.70 3.57
C PRO A 292 -18.28 -1.36 4.86
N LYS A 293 -18.78 -2.59 4.75
CA LYS A 293 -19.26 -3.43 5.88
C LYS A 293 -18.15 -4.31 6.48
N ALA A 294 -16.94 -4.29 5.93
CA ALA A 294 -15.82 -5.08 6.44
C ALA A 294 -15.48 -4.69 7.88
N LYS A 295 -14.97 -5.65 8.64
CA LYS A 295 -14.61 -5.46 10.04
C LYS A 295 -13.53 -4.38 10.13
N ARG A 296 -13.84 -3.27 10.80
CA ARG A 296 -12.89 -2.15 10.99
C ARG A 296 -11.60 -2.65 11.66
N ILE A 297 -10.46 -2.13 11.18
CA ILE A 297 -9.14 -2.43 11.74
C ILE A 297 -9.09 -1.97 13.21
N ASP A 298 -8.79 -2.91 14.11
CA ASP A 298 -8.64 -2.66 15.54
C ASP A 298 -7.18 -2.31 15.86
N VAL A 299 -6.90 -1.02 15.96
CA VAL A 299 -5.57 -0.47 16.27
C VAL A 299 -5.03 -1.04 17.58
N GLY A 300 -5.87 -1.24 18.60
CA GLY A 300 -5.46 -1.71 19.91
C GLY A 300 -4.96 -3.15 19.89
N ASN A 301 -5.63 -4.01 19.11
CA ASN A 301 -5.20 -5.40 18.92
C ASN A 301 -3.84 -5.47 18.21
N TYR A 302 -3.64 -4.69 17.15
CA TYR A 302 -2.37 -4.64 16.45
C TYR A 302 -1.24 -4.05 17.31
N GLN A 303 -1.52 -3.04 18.14
CA GLN A 303 -0.55 -2.54 19.11
C GLN A 303 -0.14 -3.62 20.12
N GLN A 304 -1.08 -4.42 20.63
CA GLN A 304 -0.78 -5.52 21.54
C GLN A 304 0.06 -6.61 20.87
N LYS A 305 -0.32 -7.02 19.65
CA LYS A 305 0.47 -7.98 18.85
C LYS A 305 1.87 -7.45 18.59
N PHE A 306 2.01 -6.17 18.24
CA PHE A 306 3.30 -5.52 18.02
C PHE A 306 4.18 -5.62 19.27
N GLN A 307 3.65 -5.27 20.45
CA GLN A 307 4.38 -5.39 21.72
C GLN A 307 4.76 -6.84 22.04
N GLN A 308 3.88 -7.81 21.76
CA GLN A 308 4.17 -9.23 21.95
C GLN A 308 5.34 -9.70 21.07
N VAL A 309 5.37 -9.29 19.80
CA VAL A 309 6.46 -9.60 18.86
C VAL A 309 7.78 -8.99 19.34
N LEU A 310 7.77 -7.76 19.86
CA LEU A 310 8.98 -7.14 20.40
C LEU A 310 9.49 -7.86 21.65
N GLN A 311 8.60 -8.30 22.54
CA GLN A 311 8.96 -9.06 23.74
C GLN A 311 9.54 -10.45 23.43
N ALA A 312 9.25 -11.01 22.26
CA ALA A 312 9.85 -12.27 21.83
C ALA A 312 11.36 -12.12 21.54
N CYS A 313 11.82 -10.90 21.18
CA CYS A 313 13.23 -10.63 20.94
C CYS A 313 13.98 -10.37 22.24
N LYS A 314 14.89 -11.28 22.62
CA LYS A 314 15.74 -11.11 23.82
C LYS A 314 17.05 -10.39 23.55
N SER A 315 17.44 -10.23 22.29
CA SER A 315 18.68 -9.57 21.90
C SER A 315 18.48 -8.06 21.74
N PRO A 316 19.33 -7.22 22.36
CA PRO A 316 19.25 -5.78 22.17
C PRO A 316 19.68 -5.40 20.75
N LEU A 317 19.06 -4.34 20.22
CA LEU A 317 19.47 -3.75 18.95
C LEU A 317 20.89 -3.16 19.06
N PRO A 318 21.69 -3.21 17.99
CA PRO A 318 22.97 -2.53 17.94
C PRO A 318 22.81 -1.01 18.10
N VAL A 319 23.55 -0.42 19.05
CA VAL A 319 23.49 1.02 19.38
C VAL A 319 23.72 1.92 18.16
N ALA A 320 24.63 1.53 17.26
CA ALA A 320 24.89 2.27 16.03
C ALA A 320 23.64 2.40 15.16
N ILE A 321 22.83 1.34 15.07
CA ILE A 321 21.58 1.37 14.32
C ILE A 321 20.58 2.30 15.01
N GLU A 322 20.38 2.17 16.32
CA GLU A 322 19.47 3.06 17.05
C GLU A 322 19.83 4.54 16.92
N GLN A 323 21.12 4.88 17.07
CA GLN A 323 21.60 6.26 16.92
C GLN A 323 21.37 6.81 15.51
N THR A 324 21.59 6.01 14.46
CA THR A 324 21.34 6.45 13.09
C THR A 324 19.87 6.76 12.84
N PHE A 325 18.96 5.91 13.32
CA PHE A 325 17.53 6.15 13.18
C PHE A 325 17.06 7.37 13.97
N ASN A 326 17.52 7.54 15.21
CA ASN A 326 17.19 8.73 16.00
C ASN A 326 17.68 10.01 15.31
N THR A 327 18.90 9.99 14.75
CA THR A 327 19.45 11.14 14.01
C THR A 327 18.61 11.46 12.76
N ILE A 328 18.12 10.43 12.06
CA ILE A 328 17.25 10.60 10.90
C ILE A 328 15.90 11.21 11.32
N GLU A 329 15.29 10.71 12.39
CA GLU A 329 14.05 11.24 12.95
C GLU A 329 14.18 12.71 13.35
N ASP A 330 15.27 13.08 14.05
CA ASP A 330 15.55 14.46 14.46
C ASP A 330 15.68 15.39 13.25
N ARG A 331 16.43 14.97 12.21
CA ARG A 331 16.62 15.76 10.98
C ARG A 331 15.33 15.92 10.18
N LEU A 332 14.51 14.87 10.12
CA LEU A 332 13.18 14.94 9.51
C LEU A 332 12.30 15.94 10.25
N ALA A 333 12.30 15.91 11.59
CA ALA A 333 11.54 16.84 12.41
C ALA A 333 12.02 18.30 12.25
N GLU A 334 13.32 18.53 12.18
CA GLU A 334 13.90 19.85 11.89
C GLU A 334 13.52 20.34 10.49
N SER A 335 13.62 19.47 9.48
CA SER A 335 13.24 19.81 8.11
C SER A 335 11.76 20.16 8.01
N LEU A 336 10.87 19.42 8.69
CA LEU A 336 9.44 19.71 8.65
C LEU A 336 9.09 21.05 9.34
N ARG A 337 9.81 21.41 10.41
CA ARG A 337 9.64 22.74 11.06
C ARG A 337 10.15 23.89 10.20
N GLY A 338 11.12 23.66 9.33
CA GLY A 338 11.64 24.69 8.43
C GLY A 338 10.70 25.07 7.28
N TRP A 339 9.62 24.31 7.07
CA TRP A 339 8.64 24.48 5.99
C TRP A 339 7.26 24.95 6.49
N ALA A 340 7.08 25.09 7.82
CA ALA A 340 5.88 25.61 8.47
C ALA A 340 6.05 27.09 8.84
#